data_AF-W0AAJ0-F1
#
_entry.id   AF-W0AAJ0-F1
#
_cell.length_a   1.000
_cell.length_b   1.000
_cell.length_c   1.000
_cell.angle_alpha   90.00
_cell.angle_beta   90.00
_cell.angle_gamma   90.00
#
_symmetry.space_group_name_H-M   'P 1'
#
loop_
_entity.id
_entity.type
_entity.pdbx_description
1 polymer ?
#
loop_
_entity_poly.entity_id
_entity_poly.type
_entity_poly.pdbx_seq_one_letter_code
_entity_poly.pdbx_strand_id
1 'polypeptide(L)'
;MSANGAVIDTVRLTPTHDGEAALVIGLRFANGGRSNVQIAADEARAVMANAGVGNAMDLVGRCWTVLDVKTPAFLGAATTDKRESVA
;
A
#
# COMPACT_ATOMS: atom_id res chain seq x y z
N MET A 1 6.44 22.59 1.02
CA MET A 1 5.78 22.02 2.21
C MET A 1 6.17 20.56 2.27
N SER A 2 7.28 20.23 2.93
CA SER A 2 7.81 18.85 2.92
C SER A 2 6.84 17.94 3.66
N ALA A 3 6.44 16.85 3.01
CA ALA A 3 5.56 15.84 3.58
C ALA A 3 6.22 15.23 4.82
N ASN A 4 5.86 15.71 6.02
CA ASN A 4 6.12 15.01 7.28
C ASN A 4 5.19 13.80 7.39
N GLY A 5 5.25 12.90 6.40
CA GLY A 5 4.53 11.64 6.39
C GLY A 5 5.19 10.62 7.31
N ALA A 6 4.46 9.56 7.65
CA ALA A 6 5.04 8.46 8.41
C ALA A 6 6.16 7.77 7.62
N VAL A 7 7.19 7.30 8.32
CA VAL A 7 8.23 6.44 7.75
C VAL A 7 8.01 5.00 8.20
N ILE A 8 8.35 4.06 7.34
CA ILE A 8 8.34 2.64 7.71
C ILE A 8 9.51 2.40 8.65
N ASP A 9 9.25 1.93 9.87
CA ASP A 9 10.29 1.64 10.87
C ASP A 9 10.47 0.14 11.13
N THR A 10 9.43 -0.66 10.87
CA THR A 10 9.49 -2.11 11.03
C THR A 10 8.74 -2.83 9.91
N VAL A 11 9.23 -4.02 9.57
CA VAL A 11 8.60 -4.95 8.64
C VAL A 11 8.69 -6.34 9.26
N ARG A 12 7.57 -7.05 9.32
CA ARG A 12 7.51 -8.41 9.90
C ARG A 12 6.51 -9.28 9.14
N LEU A 13 6.82 -10.56 8.98
CA LEU A 13 5.86 -11.56 8.53
C LEU A 13 4.99 -12.06 9.67
N THR A 14 3.70 -12.23 9.42
CA THR A 14 2.75 -12.84 10.35
C THR A 14 1.92 -13.89 9.64
N PRO A 15 1.60 -15.02 10.29
CA PRO A 15 0.57 -15.91 9.79
C PRO A 15 -0.80 -15.20 9.84
N THR A 16 -1.65 -15.48 8.85
CA THR A 16 -3.07 -15.09 8.83
C THR A 16 -3.97 -16.30 9.06
N HIS A 17 -5.24 -16.05 9.39
CA HIS A 17 -6.22 -17.10 9.76
C HIS A 17 -6.53 -18.06 8.59
N ASP A 18 -6.35 -17.61 7.36
CA ASP A 18 -6.51 -18.37 6.12
C ASP A 18 -5.28 -19.24 5.78
N GLY A 19 -4.22 -19.20 6.59
CA GLY A 19 -2.98 -19.96 6.37
C GLY A 19 -1.97 -19.27 5.46
N GLU A 20 -2.29 -18.08 4.97
CA GLU A 20 -1.38 -17.27 4.18
C GLU A 20 -0.40 -16.47 5.07
N ALA A 21 0.65 -15.94 4.46
CA ALA A 21 1.58 -15.02 5.12
C ALA A 21 1.19 -13.57 4.78
N ALA A 22 1.17 -12.69 5.78
CA ALA A 22 1.01 -11.26 5.58
C ALA A 22 2.22 -10.49 6.07
N LEU A 23 2.48 -9.34 5.45
CA LEU A 23 3.44 -8.36 5.95
C LEU A 23 2.74 -7.39 6.89
N VAL A 24 3.30 -7.22 8.09
CA VAL A 24 2.95 -6.14 9.01
C VAL A 24 4.02 -5.06 8.90
N ILE A 25 3.59 -3.88 8.50
CA ILE A 25 4.40 -2.69 8.34
C ILE A 25 4.14 -1.76 9.54
N GLY A 26 5.18 -1.51 10.33
CA GLY A 26 5.13 -0.47 11.35
C GLY A 26 5.48 0.88 10.73
N LEU A 27 4.66 1.87 11.05
CA LEU A 27 4.82 3.26 10.66
C LEU A 27 5.16 4.09 11.89
N ARG A 28 6.17 4.96 11.77
CA ARG A 28 6.51 5.97 12.76
C ARG A 28 6.26 7.37 12.21
N PHE A 29 5.45 8.14 12.92
CA PHE A 29 5.14 9.52 12.60
C PHE A 29 6.12 10.47 13.28
N ALA A 30 6.31 11.67 12.71
CA ALA A 30 7.23 12.68 13.25
C ALA A 30 6.84 13.15 14.67
N ASN A 31 5.55 13.10 15.01
CA ASN A 31 5.04 13.39 16.35
C ASN A 31 5.26 12.25 17.36
N GLY A 32 5.97 11.18 16.98
CA GLY A 32 6.19 10.01 17.82
C GLY A 32 5.07 8.96 17.77
N GLY A 33 3.97 9.23 17.05
CA GLY A 33 2.89 8.28 16.83
C GLY A 33 3.36 7.02 16.11
N ARG A 34 2.65 5.92 16.32
CA ARG A 34 2.91 4.62 15.67
C ARG A 34 1.63 4.02 15.13
N SER A 35 1.72 3.31 14.02
CA SER A 35 0.62 2.54 13.44
C SER A 35 1.14 1.27 12.79
N ASN A 36 0.31 0.23 12.73
CA ASN A 36 0.61 -0.99 12.01
C ASN A 36 -0.36 -1.14 10.84
N VAL A 37 0.18 -1.43 9.66
CA VAL A 37 -0.58 -1.73 8.45
C VAL A 37 -0.29 -3.19 8.08
N GLN A 38 -1.34 -3.97 7.88
CA GLN A 38 -1.20 -5.34 7.38
C GLN A 38 -1.43 -5.36 5.88
N ILE A 39 -0.55 -6.06 5.17
CA ILE A 39 -0.54 -6.18 3.72
C ILE A 39 -0.57 -7.67 3.41
N ALA A 40 -1.58 -8.09 2.64
CA ALA A 40 -1.70 -9.47 2.19
C ALA A 40 -0.59 -9.85 1.20
N ALA A 41 -0.33 -11.15 1.03
CA ALA A 41 0.75 -11.64 0.18
C ALA A 41 0.65 -11.17 -1.29
N ASP A 42 -0.57 -11.11 -1.82
CA ASP A 42 -0.86 -10.68 -3.19
C ASP A 42 -0.54 -9.19 -3.41
N GLU A 43 -0.83 -8.35 -2.42
CA GLU A 43 -0.54 -6.91 -2.45
C GLU A 43 0.93 -6.58 -2.15
N ALA A 44 1.60 -7.41 -1.34
CA ALA A 44 3.01 -7.21 -0.97
C ALA A 44 3.93 -7.10 -2.19
N ARG A 45 3.66 -7.87 -3.25
CA ARG A 45 4.43 -7.82 -4.49
C ARG A 45 4.29 -6.47 -5.20
N ALA A 46 3.09 -5.90 -5.24
CA ALA A 46 2.84 -4.59 -5.83
C ALA A 46 3.55 -3.48 -5.03
N VAL A 47 3.53 -3.58 -3.70
CA VAL A 47 4.23 -2.62 -2.81
C VAL A 47 5.74 -2.65 -3.03
N MET A 48 6.34 -3.84 -3.09
CA MET A 48 7.78 -3.97 -3.35
C MET A 48 8.15 -3.43 -4.74
N ALA A 49 7.33 -3.69 -5.76
CA ALA A 49 7.52 -3.13 -7.10
C ALA A 49 7.41 -1.60 -7.12
N ASN A 50 6.40 -1.03 -6.44
CA ASN A 50 6.22 0.42 -6.30
C ASN A 50 7.40 1.09 -5.57
N ALA A 51 7.98 0.41 -4.58
CA ALA A 51 9.17 0.86 -3.87
C ALA A 51 10.48 0.62 -4.64
N GLY A 52 10.46 -0.18 -5.71
CA GLY A 52 11.63 -0.58 -6.48
C GLY A 52 12.61 -1.44 -5.68
N VAL A 53 12.10 -2.33 -4.82
CA VAL A 53 12.92 -3.19 -3.94
C VAL A 53 12.71 -4.68 -4.24
N GLY A 54 13.75 -5.48 -4.02
CA GLY A 54 13.70 -6.95 -4.17
C GLY A 54 13.43 -7.70 -2.86
N ASN A 55 13.52 -7.02 -1.72
CA ASN A 55 13.33 -7.60 -0.38
C ASN A 55 12.41 -6.69 0.45
N ALA A 56 11.49 -7.29 1.20
CA ALA A 56 10.56 -6.57 2.07
C ALA A 56 11.27 -5.75 3.17
N MET A 57 12.43 -6.20 3.66
CA MET A 57 13.20 -5.45 4.67
C MET A 57 13.72 -4.11 4.13
N ASP A 58 13.90 -3.98 2.81
CA ASP A 58 14.36 -2.74 2.17
C ASP A 58 13.28 -1.64 2.14
N LEU A 59 12.06 -1.96 2.60
CA LEU A 59 11.00 -0.98 2.81
C LEU A 59 11.26 -0.12 4.06
N VAL A 60 12.08 -0.59 5.01
CA VAL A 60 12.43 0.20 6.21
C VAL A 60 13.16 1.47 5.79
N GLY A 61 12.72 2.59 6.34
CA GLY A 61 13.22 3.93 5.99
C GLY A 61 12.54 4.58 4.80
N ARG A 62 11.69 3.87 4.04
CA ARG A 62 10.88 4.47 2.97
C ARG A 62 9.68 5.22 3.55
N CYS A 63 9.18 6.20 2.79
CA CYS A 63 7.93 6.88 3.10
C CYS A 63 6.74 5.92 2.95
N TRP A 64 5.73 6.08 3.82
CA TRP A 64 4.50 5.26 3.80
C TRP A 64 3.75 5.26 2.46
N THR A 65 3.99 6.27 1.60
CA THR A 65 3.33 6.41 0.30
C THR A 65 3.61 5.26 -0.66
N VAL A 66 4.67 4.47 -0.44
CA VAL A 66 4.92 3.27 -1.26
C VAL A 66 3.88 2.17 -1.06
N LEU A 67 3.10 2.24 0.03
CA LEU A 67 2.00 1.33 0.31
C LEU A 67 0.74 1.64 -0.51
N ASP A 68 0.67 2.82 -1.14
CA ASP A 68 -0.45 3.25 -1.96
C ASP A 68 -0.38 2.60 -3.34
N VAL A 69 -0.85 1.34 -3.42
CA VAL A 69 -0.79 0.52 -4.64
C VAL A 69 -2.16 0.19 -5.22
N LYS A 70 -3.24 0.59 -4.54
CA LYS A 70 -4.61 0.35 -5.02
C LYS A 70 -5.13 1.57 -5.75
N THR A 71 -5.41 1.41 -7.04
CA THR A 71 -6.38 2.29 -7.71
C THR A 71 -7.78 1.87 -7.26
N PRO A 72 -8.62 2.77 -6.73
CA PRO A 72 -9.99 2.41 -6.37
C PRO A 72 -10.78 1.96 -7.60
N ALA A 73 -11.54 0.87 -7.49
CA ALA A 73 -12.28 0.29 -8.62
C ALA A 73 -13.24 1.28 -9.32
N PHE A 74 -13.74 2.29 -8.61
CA PHE A 74 -14.62 3.32 -9.16
C PHE A 74 -13.91 4.37 -10.05
N LEU A 75 -12.57 4.45 -10.01
CA LEU A 75 -11.77 5.33 -10.87
C LEU A 75 -11.39 4.66 -12.20
N GLY A 76 -11.58 3.34 -12.36
CA GLY A 76 -11.26 2.59 -13.58
C GLY A 76 -12.40 2.47 -14.59
N ALA A 77 -13.63 2.77 -14.20
CA ALA A 77 -14.78 2.78 -15.10
C ALA A 77 -14.96 4.19 -15.69
N ALA A 78 -14.20 4.51 -16.74
CA ALA A 78 -14.57 5.63 -17.59
C ALA A 78 -15.94 5.30 -18.23
N THR A 79 -16.99 5.92 -17.72
CA THR A 79 -18.34 5.88 -18.27
C THR A 79 -18.30 6.28 -19.74
N THR A 80 -18.33 5.30 -20.64
CA THR A 80 -18.76 5.54 -22.03
C THR A 80 -20.27 5.77 -21.98
N ASP A 81 -20.66 7.03 -21.78
CA ASP A 81 -22.04 7.49 -21.99
C ASP A 81 -22.33 7.40 -23.49
N LYS A 82 -22.90 6.27 -23.91
CA LYS A 82 -23.42 6.12 -25.27
C LYS A 82 -24.75 6.86 -25.31
N ARG A 83 -24.72 8.16 -25.65
CA ARG A 83 -25.95 8.91 -25.90
C ARG A 83 -26.75 8.24 -27.02
N GLU A 84 -27.88 7.65 -26.67
CA GLU A 84 -28.88 7.19 -27.63
C GLU A 84 -29.49 8.41 -28.32
N SER A 85 -29.20 8.55 -29.62
CA SER A 85 -29.96 9.42 -30.51
C SER A 85 -31.30 8.76 -30.78
N VAL A 86 -32.37 9.27 -30.19
CA VAL A 86 -33.73 8.97 -30.64
C VAL A 86 -34.00 9.83 -31.86
N ALA A 87 -34.25 9.16 -32.98
CA ALA A 87 -34.66 9.73 -34.26
C ALA A 87 -36.13 10.17 -34.24
#